data_AF-A0A9E5I2D6-F1
#
_entry.id   AF-A0A9E5I2D6-F1
#
_cell.length_a   1.000
_cell.length_b   1.000
_cell.length_c   1.000
_cell.angle_alpha   90.00
_cell.angle_beta   90.00
_cell.angle_gamma   90.00
#
_symmetry.space_group_name_H-M   'P 1'
#
loop_
_entity.id
_entity.type
_entity.pdbx_description
1 polymer ?
#
loop_
_entity_poly.entity_id
_entity_poly.type
_entity_poly.pdbx_seq_one_letter_code
_entity_poly.pdbx_strand_id
1 'polypeptide(L)'
;YVVRDPSNPSNEGKVFLFKYGKKIYDKINNAMYPEFEDEKAVNPFDMWEGADFKLKIRKVEGYRNYDKSEFDSAAPLLDDDGKLEKIWQSEHSLASFTEKKEFKGYEELSARLAKSLGHAAPMTRAIEEEAEEEAPVYRPKAAPAKQEKEAWNSDDEAFTPSDSEDDLPNFFKKLAEE
;
A
#
# COMPACT_ATOMS: atom_id res chain seq x y z
N TYR A 1 -4.83 7.31 -17.37
CA TYR A 1 -4.96 8.25 -18.49
C TYR A 1 -3.79 9.23 -18.46
N VAL A 2 -3.17 9.56 -19.59
CA VAL A 2 -2.08 10.54 -19.66
C VAL A 2 -2.66 11.91 -19.99
N VAL A 3 -2.69 12.81 -19.01
CA VAL A 3 -3.21 14.18 -19.20
C VAL A 3 -2.22 15.03 -20.00
N ARG A 4 -0.94 14.99 -19.61
CA ARG A 4 0.13 15.77 -20.24
C ARG A 4 1.47 15.04 -20.19
N ASP A 5 2.13 14.91 -21.33
CA ASP A 5 3.48 14.35 -21.47
C ASP A 5 4.29 15.22 -22.44
N PRO A 6 4.96 16.29 -21.94
CA PRO A 6 5.70 17.21 -22.79
C PRO A 6 6.87 16.55 -23.55
N SER A 7 7.39 15.42 -23.05
CA SER A 7 8.50 14.70 -23.69
C SER A 7 8.02 13.78 -24.79
N ASN A 8 6.75 13.34 -24.72
CA ASN A 8 6.14 12.50 -25.75
C ASN A 8 4.64 12.78 -25.90
N PRO A 9 4.25 13.89 -26.56
CA PRO A 9 2.85 14.34 -26.64
C PRO A 9 1.90 13.32 -27.29
N SER A 10 2.43 12.37 -28.06
CA SER A 10 1.65 11.30 -28.68
C SER A 10 0.97 10.36 -27.67
N ASN A 11 1.39 10.40 -26.40
CA ASN A 11 0.80 9.63 -25.31
C ASN A 11 -0.42 10.31 -24.69
N GLU A 12 -0.56 11.62 -24.86
CA GLU A 12 -1.65 12.40 -24.26
C GLU A 12 -3.01 11.88 -24.74
N GLY A 13 -3.95 11.73 -23.81
CA GLY A 13 -5.28 11.18 -24.08
C GLY A 13 -5.39 9.66 -24.09
N LYS A 14 -4.29 8.91 -23.91
CA LYS A 14 -4.29 7.44 -23.92
C LYS A 14 -4.25 6.84 -22.51
N VAL A 15 -4.73 5.60 -22.40
CA VAL A 15 -4.66 4.79 -21.19
C VAL A 15 -3.54 3.76 -21.34
N PHE A 16 -2.74 3.62 -20.28
CA PHE A 16 -1.61 2.70 -20.22
C PHE A 16 -1.50 2.09 -18.82
N LEU A 17 -0.85 0.94 -18.73
CA LEU A 17 -0.40 0.38 -17.46
C LEU A 17 0.83 1.16 -16.95
N PHE A 18 0.73 1.71 -15.75
CA PHE A 18 1.83 2.42 -15.11
C PHE A 18 2.34 1.65 -13.89
N LYS A 19 3.58 1.15 -13.98
CA LYS A 19 4.26 0.49 -12.86
C LYS A 19 4.97 1.54 -11.99
N TYR A 20 4.67 1.53 -10.71
CA TYR A 20 5.29 2.41 -9.71
C TYR A 20 5.78 1.62 -8.50
N GLY A 21 6.56 2.30 -7.65
CA GLY A 21 7.11 1.73 -6.41
C GLY A 21 6.54 2.40 -5.15
N LYS A 22 7.09 2.01 -4.00
CA LYS A 22 6.59 2.42 -2.66
C LYS A 22 6.36 3.93 -2.52
N LYS A 23 7.28 4.78 -2.98
CA LYS A 23 7.18 6.24 -2.80
C LYS A 23 5.94 6.87 -3.46
N ILE A 24 5.49 6.33 -4.59
CA ILE A 24 4.25 6.80 -5.24
C ILE A 24 3.03 6.16 -4.57
N TYR A 25 3.14 4.89 -4.18
CA TYR A 25 2.10 4.20 -3.41
C TYR A 25 1.78 4.95 -2.10
N ASP A 26 2.80 5.36 -1.35
CA ASP A 26 2.64 6.14 -0.12
C ASP A 26 1.92 7.47 -0.39
N LYS A 27 2.23 8.15 -1.49
CA LYS A 27 1.51 9.38 -1.88
C LYS A 27 0.04 9.13 -2.18
N ILE A 28 -0.28 8.04 -2.90
CA ILE A 28 -1.66 7.63 -3.19
C ILE A 28 -2.41 7.35 -1.88
N ASN A 29 -1.80 6.57 -0.98
CA ASN A 29 -2.41 6.25 0.31
C ASN A 29 -2.63 7.49 1.17
N ASN A 30 -1.66 8.40 1.25
CA ASN A 30 -1.79 9.62 2.05
C ASN A 30 -2.88 10.55 1.48
N ALA A 31 -3.11 10.55 0.17
CA ALA A 31 -4.23 11.30 -0.42
C ALA A 31 -5.59 10.70 0.00
N MET A 32 -5.69 9.36 0.06
CA MET A 32 -6.92 8.66 0.45
C MET A 32 -7.15 8.64 1.97
N TYR A 33 -6.07 8.60 2.74
CA TYR A 33 -6.04 8.46 4.19
C TYR A 33 -5.08 9.49 4.79
N PRO A 34 -5.47 10.78 4.79
CA PRO A 34 -4.64 11.84 5.34
C PRO A 34 -4.35 11.65 6.83
N GLU A 35 -3.18 12.10 7.27
CA GLU A 35 -2.72 11.97 8.66
C GLU A 35 -3.24 13.10 9.58
N PHE A 36 -3.65 14.23 8.99
CA PHE A 36 -4.06 15.44 9.73
C PHE A 36 -5.51 15.82 9.41
N GLU A 37 -6.23 16.36 10.41
CA GLU A 37 -7.66 16.69 10.30
C GLU A 37 -7.97 17.83 9.33
N ASP A 38 -7.00 18.68 9.02
CA ASP A 38 -7.14 19.79 8.07
C ASP A 38 -6.96 19.36 6.61
N GLU A 39 -6.46 18.15 6.37
CA GLU A 39 -6.31 17.56 5.05
C GLU A 39 -7.60 16.84 4.63
N LYS A 40 -8.03 17.08 3.39
CA LYS A 40 -9.21 16.42 2.82
C LYS A 40 -8.81 15.12 2.16
N ALA A 41 -9.45 14.03 2.57
CA ALA A 41 -9.33 12.75 1.88
C ALA A 41 -9.86 12.89 0.45
N VAL A 42 -9.04 12.48 -0.52
CA VAL A 42 -9.39 12.46 -1.94
C VAL A 42 -9.08 11.07 -2.48
N ASN A 43 -10.03 10.46 -3.17
CA ASN A 43 -9.78 9.25 -3.93
C ASN A 43 -9.19 9.62 -5.29
N PRO A 44 -7.87 9.46 -5.54
CA PRO A 44 -7.26 9.92 -6.78
C PRO A 44 -7.70 9.10 -8.01
N PHE A 45 -8.40 7.99 -7.81
CA PHE A 45 -8.94 7.15 -8.89
C PHE A 45 -10.38 7.50 -9.27
N ASP A 46 -11.02 8.43 -8.56
CA ASP A 46 -12.35 8.92 -8.91
C ASP A 46 -12.26 9.82 -10.16
N MET A 47 -13.11 9.57 -11.16
CA MET A 47 -13.10 10.31 -12.43
C MET A 47 -13.76 11.69 -12.33
N TRP A 48 -14.53 11.97 -11.27
CA TRP A 48 -15.28 13.22 -11.07
C TRP A 48 -14.74 14.05 -9.89
N GLU A 49 -14.36 13.40 -8.79
CA GLU A 49 -13.86 14.06 -7.57
C GLU A 49 -12.40 13.71 -7.24
N GLY A 50 -11.70 13.05 -8.16
CA GLY A 50 -10.30 12.67 -7.99
C GLY A 50 -9.32 13.83 -8.20
N ALA A 51 -8.04 13.50 -8.39
CA ALA A 51 -6.99 14.49 -8.55
C ALA A 51 -5.89 13.98 -9.49
N ASP A 52 -5.43 14.88 -10.37
CA ASP A 52 -4.32 14.60 -11.26
C ASP A 52 -3.00 14.45 -10.51
N PHE A 53 -2.20 13.44 -10.88
CA PHE A 53 -0.88 13.23 -10.30
C PHE A 53 0.22 13.85 -11.16
N LYS A 54 0.90 14.88 -10.63
CA LYS A 54 2.05 15.52 -11.28
C LYS A 54 3.32 14.72 -11.03
N LEU A 55 3.66 13.81 -11.95
CA LEU A 55 4.88 13.02 -11.88
C LEU A 55 6.12 13.88 -12.17
N LYS A 56 6.98 14.09 -11.16
CA LYS A 56 8.25 14.83 -11.30
C LYS A 56 9.41 13.93 -10.90
N ILE A 57 10.23 13.56 -11.88
CA ILE A 57 11.37 12.66 -11.69
C ILE A 57 12.67 13.48 -11.61
N ARG A 58 13.47 13.22 -10.58
CA ARG A 58 14.84 13.75 -10.47
C ARG A 58 15.83 12.63 -10.22
N LYS A 59 17.09 12.83 -10.60
CA LYS A 59 18.17 11.93 -10.22
C LYS A 59 18.87 12.49 -8.99
N VAL A 60 18.85 11.76 -7.89
CA VAL A 60 19.51 12.11 -6.63
C VAL A 60 20.40 10.93 -6.26
N GLU A 61 21.71 11.19 -6.11
CA GLU A 61 22.70 10.15 -5.75
C GLU A 61 22.68 8.90 -6.64
N GLY A 62 22.37 9.07 -7.94
CA GLY A 62 22.32 7.96 -8.88
C GLY A 62 20.94 7.32 -9.05
N TYR A 63 20.00 7.56 -8.14
CA TYR A 63 18.68 6.93 -8.13
C TYR A 63 17.56 7.89 -8.57
N ARG A 64 16.45 7.32 -9.05
CA ARG A 64 15.23 8.07 -9.38
C ARG A 64 14.53 8.47 -8.09
N ASN A 65 14.28 9.77 -7.92
CA ASN A 65 13.57 10.37 -6.81
C ASN A 65 12.25 10.96 -7.32
N TYR A 66 11.18 10.81 -6.52
CA TYR A 66 9.81 11.23 -6.82
C TYR A 66 9.24 12.20 -5.78
N ASP A 67 10.04 12.70 -4.84
CA ASP A 67 9.56 13.43 -3.65
C ASP A 67 8.79 14.71 -4.04
N LYS A 68 9.19 15.36 -5.14
CA LYS A 68 8.52 16.55 -5.70
C LYS A 68 7.24 16.25 -6.50
N SER A 69 6.89 14.98 -6.67
CA SER A 69 5.61 14.61 -7.29
C SER A 69 4.49 14.86 -6.29
N GLU A 70 3.36 15.35 -6.75
CA GLU A 70 2.24 15.79 -5.91
C GLU A 70 0.92 15.59 -6.65
N PHE A 71 -0.17 15.49 -5.88
CA PHE A 71 -1.51 15.58 -6.43
C PHE A 71 -1.89 17.05 -6.62
N ASP A 72 -2.64 17.33 -7.68
CA ASP A 72 -3.28 18.62 -7.86
C ASP A 72 -4.52 18.75 -6.97
N SER A 73 -5.17 19.92 -7.01
CA SER A 73 -6.49 20.09 -6.40
C SER A 73 -7.51 19.12 -7.00
N ALA A 74 -8.45 18.65 -6.18
CA ALA A 74 -9.52 17.76 -6.63
C ALA A 74 -10.32 18.40 -7.78
N ALA A 75 -10.48 17.66 -8.87
CA ALA A 75 -11.16 18.10 -10.08
C ALA A 75 -11.58 16.89 -10.93
N PRO A 76 -12.66 17.01 -11.73
CA PRO A 76 -13.03 15.98 -12.67
C PRO A 76 -11.95 15.81 -13.75
N LEU A 77 -11.76 14.56 -14.20
CA LEU A 77 -10.79 14.25 -15.26
C LEU A 77 -11.16 14.95 -16.58
N LEU A 78 -12.45 14.96 -16.91
CA LEU A 78 -13.04 15.63 -18.07
C LEU A 78 -14.49 16.05 -17.74
N ASP A 79 -14.98 17.09 -18.39
CA ASP A 79 -16.37 17.59 -18.20
C ASP A 79 -17.46 16.77 -18.94
N ASP A 80 -17.06 15.73 -19.69
CA ASP A 80 -17.95 14.98 -20.60
C ASP A 80 -17.98 13.49 -20.23
N ASP A 81 -19.09 13.06 -19.62
CA ASP A 81 -19.34 11.69 -19.19
C ASP A 81 -19.18 10.67 -20.32
N GLY A 82 -19.53 11.02 -21.56
CA GLY A 82 -19.37 10.11 -22.71
C GLY A 82 -17.91 9.85 -23.09
N LYS A 83 -16.99 10.75 -22.73
CA LYS A 83 -15.54 10.50 -22.84
C LYS A 83 -15.01 9.74 -21.65
N LEU A 84 -15.52 10.01 -20.45
CA LEU A 84 -15.16 9.24 -19.24
C LEU A 84 -15.50 7.75 -19.43
N GLU A 85 -16.68 7.43 -19.97
CA GLU A 85 -17.06 6.04 -20.25
C GLU A 85 -16.09 5.34 -21.22
N LYS A 86 -15.65 6.03 -22.27
CA LYS A 86 -14.65 5.48 -23.21
C LYS A 86 -13.31 5.23 -22.55
N ILE A 87 -12.90 6.11 -21.63
CA ILE A 87 -11.66 5.95 -20.86
C ILE A 87 -11.78 4.72 -19.97
N TRP A 88 -12.89 4.58 -19.24
CA TRP A 88 -13.18 3.43 -18.37
C TRP A 88 -13.17 2.11 -19.15
N GLN A 89 -13.78 2.07 -20.34
CA GLN A 89 -13.76 0.88 -21.21
C GLN A 89 -12.36 0.55 -21.76
N SER A 90 -11.45 1.53 -21.81
CA SER A 90 -10.07 1.33 -22.28
C SER A 90 -9.09 0.90 -21.18
N GLU A 91 -9.56 0.73 -19.95
CA GLU A 91 -8.74 0.28 -18.83
C GLU A 91 -8.27 -1.17 -18.98
N HIS A 92 -7.14 -1.47 -18.36
CA HIS A 92 -6.51 -2.78 -18.41
C HIS A 92 -6.73 -3.54 -17.10
N SER A 93 -7.12 -4.82 -17.20
CA SER A 93 -7.29 -5.67 -16.02
C SER A 93 -5.96 -5.94 -15.31
N LEU A 94 -5.90 -5.56 -14.03
CA LEU A 94 -4.74 -5.80 -13.16
C LEU A 94 -4.74 -7.18 -12.51
N ALA A 95 -5.89 -7.86 -12.47
CA ALA A 95 -6.03 -9.18 -11.85
C ALA A 95 -5.09 -10.21 -12.49
N SER A 96 -4.78 -10.04 -13.77
CA SER A 96 -3.86 -10.87 -14.54
C SER A 96 -2.47 -10.99 -13.91
N PHE A 97 -2.00 -9.95 -13.21
CA PHE A 97 -0.68 -9.94 -12.57
C PHE A 97 -0.62 -10.73 -11.26
N THR A 98 -1.77 -11.06 -10.66
CA THR A 98 -1.88 -11.79 -9.40
C THR A 98 -2.40 -13.22 -9.58
N GLU A 99 -2.58 -13.67 -10.82
CA GLU A 99 -3.01 -15.03 -11.10
C GLU A 99 -1.91 -16.05 -10.79
N LYS A 100 -2.30 -17.22 -10.26
CA LYS A 100 -1.37 -18.33 -9.91
C LYS A 100 -0.44 -18.72 -11.06
N LYS A 101 -0.88 -18.56 -12.31
CA LYS A 101 -0.10 -18.86 -13.53
C LYS A 101 1.15 -17.98 -13.68
N GLU A 102 1.15 -16.78 -13.12
CA GLU A 102 2.30 -15.85 -13.16
C GLU A 102 3.36 -16.21 -12.11
N PHE A 103 3.03 -17.09 -11.16
CA PHE A 103 3.93 -17.54 -10.11
C PHE A 103 4.47 -18.95 -10.42
N LYS A 104 5.79 -19.09 -10.36
CA LYS A 104 6.46 -20.39 -10.52
C LYS A 104 6.20 -21.27 -9.30
N GLY A 105 6.23 -22.58 -9.52
CA GLY A 105 6.13 -23.55 -8.44
C GLY A 105 7.32 -23.45 -7.47
N TYR A 106 7.08 -23.87 -6.22
CA TYR A 106 8.08 -23.85 -5.15
C TYR A 106 9.40 -24.53 -5.55
N GLU A 107 9.33 -25.74 -6.09
CA GLU A 107 10.51 -26.53 -6.50
C GLU A 107 11.38 -25.78 -7.52
N GLU A 108 10.75 -25.12 -8.50
CA GLU A 108 11.47 -24.33 -9.51
C GLU A 108 12.14 -23.10 -8.89
N LEU A 109 11.44 -22.41 -7.98
CA LEU A 109 11.97 -21.25 -7.29
C LEU A 109 13.12 -21.62 -6.33
N SER A 110 12.98 -22.72 -5.59
CA SER A 110 13.99 -23.26 -4.69
C SER A 110 15.26 -23.66 -5.46
N ALA A 111 15.10 -24.39 -6.58
CA ALA A 111 16.23 -24.75 -7.44
C ALA A 111 16.93 -23.51 -8.04
N ARG A 112 16.17 -22.49 -8.46
CA ARG A 112 16.74 -21.22 -8.95
C ARG A 112 17.49 -20.47 -7.85
N LEU A 113 16.94 -20.42 -6.64
CA LEU A 113 17.58 -19.81 -5.48
C LEU A 113 18.89 -20.53 -5.13
N ALA A 114 18.86 -21.85 -5.00
CA ALA A 114 20.05 -22.68 -4.74
C ALA A 114 21.14 -22.44 -5.80
N LYS A 115 20.76 -22.40 -7.08
CA LYS A 115 21.67 -22.06 -8.18
C LYS A 115 22.25 -20.64 -8.06
N SER A 116 21.45 -19.64 -7.70
CA SER A 116 21.93 -18.26 -7.54
C SER A 116 22.87 -18.06 -6.35
N LEU A 117 22.70 -18.87 -5.30
CA LEU A 117 23.54 -18.86 -4.10
C LEU A 117 24.77 -19.77 -4.23
N GLY A 118 24.90 -20.52 -5.33
CA GLY A 118 26.02 -21.45 -5.55
C GLY A 118 25.93 -22.75 -4.75
N HIS A 119 24.77 -23.08 -4.21
CA HIS A 119 24.54 -24.37 -3.55
C HIS A 119 24.42 -25.50 -4.59
N ALA A 120 25.12 -26.61 -4.34
CA ALA A 120 24.95 -27.84 -5.11
C ALA A 120 23.71 -28.60 -4.57
N ALA A 121 22.61 -28.56 -5.34
CA ALA A 121 21.30 -29.17 -5.10
C ALA A 121 20.28 -28.31 -4.31
N PRO A 122 18.98 -28.38 -4.66
CA PRO A 122 17.90 -27.69 -3.95
C PRO A 122 17.80 -28.21 -2.51
N MET A 123 17.59 -27.31 -1.54
CA MET A 123 17.21 -27.69 -0.18
C MET A 123 15.83 -28.33 -0.25
N THR A 124 15.75 -29.66 -0.23
CA THR A 124 14.50 -30.38 -0.02
C THR A 124 14.08 -30.17 1.42
N ARG A 125 13.09 -29.30 1.64
CA ARG A 125 12.38 -29.23 2.91
C ARG A 125 11.14 -30.11 2.79
N ALA A 126 11.01 -31.09 3.69
CA ALA A 126 9.79 -31.90 3.80
C ALA A 126 8.61 -30.96 4.05
N ILE A 127 7.58 -31.05 3.20
CA ILE A 127 6.35 -30.28 3.31
C ILE A 127 5.51 -30.96 4.40
N GLU A 128 5.41 -30.36 5.58
CA GLU A 128 4.23 -30.57 6.42
C GLU A 128 3.11 -29.73 5.83
N GLU A 129 2.01 -30.40 5.51
CA GLU A 129 0.82 -29.85 4.87
C GLU A 129 0.12 -28.92 5.87
N GLU A 130 0.46 -27.64 5.85
CA GLU A 130 -0.24 -26.61 6.62
C GLU A 130 -1.58 -26.35 5.94
N ALA A 131 -2.66 -26.76 6.62
CA ALA A 131 -4.02 -26.59 6.17
C ALA A 131 -4.31 -25.11 5.88
N GLU A 132 -5.08 -24.85 4.83
CA GLU A 132 -5.54 -23.51 4.45
C GLU A 132 -6.30 -22.85 5.62
N GLU A 133 -5.61 -22.04 6.43
CA GLU A 133 -6.28 -21.08 7.30
C GLU A 133 -6.83 -19.94 6.43
N GLU A 134 -8.16 -19.85 6.37
CA GLU A 134 -8.86 -18.76 5.68
C GLU A 134 -8.31 -17.40 6.14
N ALA A 135 -7.90 -16.59 5.16
CA ALA A 135 -7.40 -15.24 5.41
C ALA A 135 -8.42 -14.45 6.25
N PRO A 136 -8.00 -13.77 7.34
CA PRO A 136 -8.93 -13.02 8.17
C PRO A 136 -9.54 -11.89 7.34
N VAL A 137 -10.85 -11.98 7.11
CA VAL A 137 -11.64 -10.89 6.52
C VAL A 137 -11.57 -9.70 7.47
N TYR A 138 -10.89 -8.64 7.05
CA TYR A 138 -10.90 -7.36 7.76
C TYR A 138 -12.33 -6.81 7.79
N ARG A 139 -13.00 -6.97 8.94
CA ARG A 139 -14.22 -6.24 9.26
C ARG A 139 -13.81 -4.96 9.96
N PRO A 140 -14.01 -3.77 9.38
CA PRO A 140 -13.82 -2.54 10.13
C PRO A 140 -14.73 -2.61 11.38
N LYS A 141 -14.14 -2.46 12.57
CA LYS A 141 -14.91 -2.40 13.81
C LYS A 141 -15.87 -1.22 13.69
N ALA A 142 -17.17 -1.53 13.65
CA ALA A 142 -18.21 -0.53 13.78
C ALA A 142 -17.92 0.29 15.04
N ALA A 143 -17.81 1.61 14.88
CA ALA A 143 -17.67 2.53 16.00
C ALA A 143 -18.83 2.29 16.98
N PRO A 144 -18.59 2.02 18.27
CA PRO A 144 -19.67 1.91 19.23
C PRO A 144 -20.34 3.28 19.38
N ALA A 145 -21.65 3.27 19.19
CA ALA A 145 -22.52 4.42 19.36
C ALA A 145 -22.35 5.04 20.76
N LYS A 146 -22.38 6.37 20.82
CA LYS A 146 -22.44 7.15 22.06
C LYS A 146 -23.57 6.61 22.96
N GLN A 147 -23.22 6.11 24.13
CA GLN A 147 -24.13 6.01 25.27
C GLN A 147 -23.78 7.09 26.28
N GLU A 148 -24.78 7.91 26.60
CA GLU A 148 -24.72 8.92 27.65
C GLU A 148 -24.64 8.28 29.04
N LYS A 149 -23.73 8.82 29.86
CA LYS A 149 -23.71 9.00 31.33
C LYS A 149 -24.25 7.88 32.23
N GLU A 150 -23.45 7.49 33.22
CA GLU A 150 -23.77 7.61 34.67
C GLU A 150 -22.48 7.55 35.52
N ALA A 151 -22.61 7.88 36.80
CA ALA A 151 -21.66 8.59 37.64
C ALA A 151 -20.52 7.77 38.29
N TRP A 152 -19.47 8.52 38.64
CA TRP A 152 -18.52 8.37 39.75
C TRP A 152 -18.53 7.06 40.56
N ASN A 153 -17.38 6.36 40.58
CA ASN A 153 -16.80 5.91 41.83
C ASN A 153 -15.27 6.05 41.77
N SER A 154 -14.76 6.71 42.80
CA SER A 154 -13.36 6.84 43.16
C SER A 154 -12.76 5.50 43.57
N ASP A 155 -11.43 5.45 43.59
CA ASP A 155 -10.54 4.34 43.98
C ASP A 155 -10.15 3.39 42.85
N ASP A 156 -9.12 3.79 42.08
CA ASP A 156 -7.96 2.93 41.80
C ASP A 156 -6.80 3.78 41.28
N GLU A 157 -5.59 3.39 41.69
CA GLU A 157 -4.38 4.23 41.73
C GLU A 157 -3.88 4.72 40.37
N ALA A 158 -3.27 5.92 40.41
CA ALA A 158 -2.64 6.59 39.28
C ALA A 158 -1.47 5.78 38.69
N PHE A 159 -1.59 5.37 37.43
CA PHE A 159 -0.45 4.90 36.63
C PHE A 159 0.30 6.11 36.05
N THR A 160 1.42 6.47 36.67
CA THR A 160 2.38 7.44 36.13
C THR A 160 3.35 6.74 35.18
N PRO A 161 3.63 7.26 33.97
CA PRO A 161 4.60 6.68 33.06
C PRO A 161 6.00 7.11 33.50
N SER A 162 6.71 6.23 34.21
CA SER A 162 8.15 6.33 34.41
C SER A 162 8.77 4.99 34.02
N ASP A 163 8.73 4.70 32.72
CA ASP A 163 9.43 3.54 32.17
C ASP A 163 10.90 3.94 31.96
N SER A 164 11.71 3.59 32.96
CA SER A 164 13.16 3.74 32.91
C SER A 164 13.73 2.62 32.03
N GLU A 165 14.72 2.95 31.20
CA GLU A 165 15.35 2.12 30.16
C GLU A 165 16.03 0.81 30.66
N ASP A 166 15.82 0.42 31.93
CA ASP A 166 16.50 -0.67 32.61
C ASP A 166 15.72 -2.02 32.61
N ASP A 167 14.47 -2.08 32.15
CA ASP A 167 13.67 -3.34 32.13
C ASP A 167 13.60 -4.08 30.79
N LEU A 168 14.08 -3.46 29.71
CA LEU A 168 14.27 -4.12 28.40
C LEU A 168 15.20 -5.36 28.44
N PRO A 169 16.30 -5.40 29.20
CA PRO A 169 17.19 -6.57 29.25
C PRO A 169 16.53 -7.82 29.85
N ASN A 170 15.58 -7.64 30.77
CA ASN A 170 14.88 -8.75 31.44
C ASN A 170 13.83 -9.38 30.52
N PHE A 171 13.23 -8.59 29.62
CA PHE A 171 12.30 -9.08 28.61
C PHE A 171 12.99 -10.02 27.60
N PHE A 172 14.20 -9.67 27.14
CA PHE A 172 14.94 -10.52 26.17
C PHE A 172 15.49 -11.82 26.77
N LYS A 173 15.81 -11.85 28.06
CA LYS A 173 16.23 -13.10 28.73
C LYS A 173 15.12 -14.14 28.76
N LYS A 174 13.87 -13.70 28.95
CA LYS A 174 12.72 -14.59 29.06
C LYS A 174 12.33 -15.25 27.74
N LEU A 175 12.67 -14.61 26.61
CA LEU A 175 12.39 -15.12 25.27
C LEU A 175 13.44 -16.14 24.77
N ALA A 176 14.62 -16.17 25.39
CA ALA A 176 15.70 -17.09 25.01
C ALA A 176 15.63 -18.44 25.75
N GLU A 177 14.77 -18.55 26.76
CA GLU A 177 14.55 -19.76 27.55
C GLU A 177 13.25 -20.50 27.18
N GLU A 178 12.55 -20.07 26.11
CA GLU A 178 11.41 -20.79 25.49
C GLU A 178 11.83 -21.49 24.19
#